data_AF-A0A2E3I1P3-F1
#
_entry.id   AF-A0A2E3I1P3-F1
#
_cell.length_a   1.000
_cell.length_b   1.000
_cell.length_c   1.000
_cell.angle_alpha   90.00
_cell.angle_beta   90.00
_cell.angle_gamma   90.00
#
_symmetry.space_group_name_H-M   'P 1'
#
loop_
_entity.id
_entity.type
_entity.pdbx_description
1 polymer ?
#
loop_
_entity_poly.entity_id
_entity_poly.type
_entity_poly.pdbx_seq_one_letter_code
_entity_poly.pdbx_strand_id
1 'polypeptide(L)'
;MDLIKYLTLATSPHIVKRAIKYSIVVGTILISINHGDSLLQGNIDKLKIIKIILTYSVPYIVSTLSSVQATIFSDSKTGEDNTSIE
;
A
#
# COMPACT_ATOMS: atom_id res chain seq x y z
N MET A 1 12.87 7.62 -15.35
CA MET A 1 12.75 6.99 -14.01
C MET A 1 13.09 5.52 -14.18
N ASP A 2 14.14 5.03 -13.55
CA ASP A 2 14.52 3.62 -13.69
C ASP A 2 13.45 2.72 -13.07
N LEU A 3 12.74 1.96 -13.90
CA LEU A 3 11.70 1.03 -13.46
C LEU A 3 12.26 0.02 -12.45
N ILE A 4 13.51 -0.40 -12.65
CA ILE A 4 14.25 -1.27 -11.74
C ILE A 4 14.40 -0.61 -10.35
N LYS A 5 14.83 0.66 -10.28
CA LYS A 5 14.98 1.40 -9.03
C LYS A 5 13.64 1.55 -8.30
N TYR A 6 12.57 1.81 -9.04
CA TYR A 6 11.21 1.91 -8.49
C TYR A 6 10.75 0.58 -7.87
N LEU A 7 10.97 -0.55 -8.56
CA LEU A 7 10.63 -1.89 -8.07
C LEU A 7 11.48 -2.30 -6.86
N THR A 8 12.77 -1.97 -6.85
CA THR A 8 13.67 -2.21 -5.72
C THR A 8 13.24 -1.42 -4.48
N LEU A 9 12.82 -0.17 -4.65
CA LEU A 9 12.26 0.63 -3.56
C LEU A 9 10.92 0.05 -3.09
N ALA A 10 10.02 -0.29 -4.01
CA ALA A 10 8.71 -0.85 -3.68
C ALA A 10 8.79 -2.15 -2.87
N THR A 11 9.83 -2.96 -3.12
CA THR A 11 10.11 -4.20 -2.37
C THR A 11 11.00 -3.99 -1.14
N SER A 12 11.33 -2.75 -0.80
CA SER A 12 12.13 -2.44 0.39
C SER A 12 11.41 -2.90 1.67
N PRO A 13 12.11 -3.57 2.61
CA PRO A 13 11.50 -4.16 3.81
C PRO A 13 10.69 -3.16 4.64
N HIS A 14 11.16 -1.91 4.73
CA HIS A 14 10.46 -0.85 5.46
C HIS A 14 9.13 -0.45 4.79
N ILE A 15 9.13 -0.34 3.45
CA ILE A 15 7.93 0.01 2.67
C ILE A 15 6.91 -1.13 2.74
N VAL A 16 7.35 -2.37 2.53
CA VAL A 16 6.48 -3.56 2.58
C VAL A 16 5.88 -3.74 3.97
N LYS A 17 6.67 -3.62 5.05
CA LYS A 17 6.17 -3.75 6.43
C LYS A 17 5.13 -2.70 6.78
N ARG A 18 5.33 -1.45 6.31
CA ARG A 18 4.34 -0.39 6.44
C ARG A 18 3.08 -0.73 5.66
N ALA A 19 3.21 -1.07 4.38
CA ALA A 19 2.09 -1.39 3.51
C ALA A 19 1.23 -2.57 4.02
N ILE A 20 1.86 -3.62 4.54
CA ILE A 20 1.16 -4.75 5.19
C ILE A 20 0.36 -4.27 6.41
N LYS A 21 0.97 -3.45 7.29
CA LYS A 21 0.28 -2.94 8.49
C LYS A 21 -0.96 -2.12 8.12
N TYR A 22 -0.85 -1.23 7.15
CA TYR A 22 -1.99 -0.46 6.65
C TYR A 22 -3.04 -1.35 5.98
N SER A 23 -2.60 -2.31 5.16
CA SER A 23 -3.49 -3.27 4.52
C SER A 23 -4.30 -4.08 5.53
N ILE A 24 -3.69 -4.54 6.61
CA ILE A 24 -4.40 -5.27 7.68
C ILE A 24 -5.43 -4.36 8.36
N VAL A 25 -5.03 -3.16 8.81
CA VAL A 25 -5.95 -2.28 9.57
C VAL A 25 -7.10 -1.80 8.68
N VAL A 26 -6.77 -1.22 7.53
CA VAL A 26 -7.76 -0.64 6.61
C VAL A 26 -8.60 -1.74 5.96
N GLY A 27 -7.98 -2.86 5.57
CA GLY A 27 -8.67 -4.01 5.00
C GLY A 27 -9.64 -4.66 5.99
N THR A 28 -9.28 -4.77 7.28
CA THR A 28 -10.20 -5.26 8.32
C THR A 28 -11.41 -4.34 8.45
N ILE A 29 -11.20 -3.02 8.51
CA ILE A 29 -12.29 -2.03 8.62
C ILE A 29 -13.23 -2.12 7.41
N LEU A 30 -12.68 -2.14 6.19
CA LEU A 30 -13.47 -2.23 4.96
C LEU A 30 -14.23 -3.56 4.85
N ILE A 31 -13.66 -4.68 5.28
CA ILE A 31 -14.40 -5.96 5.32
C ILE A 31 -15.54 -5.90 6.31
N SER A 32 -15.32 -5.36 7.51
CA SER A 32 -16.38 -5.20 8.51
C SER A 32 -17.54 -4.35 7.98
N ILE A 33 -17.25 -3.25 7.28
CA ILE A 33 -18.28 -2.37 6.70
C ILE A 33 -18.95 -3.00 5.47
N ASN A 34 -18.19 -3.64 4.59
CA ASN A 34 -18.69 -4.04 3.27
C ASN A 34 -19.29 -5.44 3.25
N HIS A 35 -18.81 -6.35 4.10
CA HIS A 35 -19.19 -7.75 4.12
C HIS A 35 -19.59 -8.28 5.50
N GLY A 36 -19.66 -7.43 6.54
CA GLY A 36 -20.05 -7.82 7.90
C GLY A 36 -21.39 -8.58 7.93
N ASP A 37 -22.45 -8.01 7.34
CA ASP A 37 -23.78 -8.66 7.29
C ASP A 37 -23.79 -9.94 6.45
N SER A 38 -23.01 -9.97 5.36
CA SER A 38 -22.91 -11.14 4.47
C SER A 38 -22.16 -12.31 5.10
N LEU A 39 -21.17 -12.03 5.95
CA LEU A 39 -20.42 -13.05 6.68
C LEU A 39 -21.28 -13.69 7.77
N LEU A 40 -22.14 -12.88 8.42
CA LEU A 40 -23.10 -13.33 9.42
C LEU A 40 -24.24 -14.16 8.82
N GLN A 41 -24.60 -13.91 7.55
CA GLN A 41 -25.65 -14.65 6.84
C GLN A 41 -25.15 -15.92 6.11
N GLY A 42 -23.85 -16.22 6.13
CA GLY A 42 -23.28 -17.46 5.56
C GLY A 42 -23.31 -17.59 4.02
N ASN A 43 -23.77 -16.56 3.29
CA ASN A 43 -23.83 -16.57 1.83
C ASN A 43 -22.49 -16.12 1.23
N ILE A 44 -21.52 -17.03 1.11
CA ILE A 44 -20.23 -16.74 0.46
C ILE A 44 -20.30 -17.06 -1.03
N ASP A 45 -20.41 -16.02 -1.85
CA ASP A 45 -20.39 -16.09 -3.31
C ASP A 45 -18.98 -15.77 -3.84
N LYS A 46 -18.61 -16.26 -5.03
CA LYS A 46 -17.29 -16.03 -5.65
C LYS A 46 -16.99 -14.54 -5.83
N LEU A 47 -18.01 -13.71 -6.08
CA LEU A 47 -17.87 -12.26 -6.16
C LEU A 47 -17.47 -11.61 -4.82
N LYS A 48 -17.87 -12.18 -3.68
CA LYS A 48 -17.49 -11.69 -2.35
C LYS A 48 -16.03 -11.97 -2.05
N ILE A 49 -15.50 -13.11 -2.50
CA ILE A 49 -14.08 -13.44 -2.36
C ILE A 49 -13.20 -12.43 -3.12
N ILE A 50 -13.57 -12.07 -4.35
CA ILE A 50 -12.86 -11.05 -5.12
C ILE A 50 -12.90 -9.69 -4.40
N LYS A 51 -14.05 -9.31 -3.84
CA LYS A 51 -14.16 -8.06 -3.07
C LYS A 51 -13.29 -8.07 -1.81
N ILE A 52 -13.22 -9.18 -1.09
CA ILE A 52 -12.34 -9.35 0.08
C ILE A 52 -10.86 -9.19 -0.31
N ILE A 53 -10.42 -9.84 -1.40
CA ILE A 53 -9.04 -9.70 -1.90
C ILE A 53 -8.77 -8.23 -2.27
N LEU A 54 -9.67 -7.59 -3.01
CA LEU A 54 -9.51 -6.20 -3.41
C LEU A 54 -9.43 -5.24 -2.21
N THR A 55 -10.15 -5.57 -1.14
CA THR A 55 -10.19 -4.80 0.11
C THR A 55 -8.83 -4.77 0.83
N TYR A 56 -8.03 -5.83 0.72
CA TYR A 56 -6.64 -5.84 1.22
C TYR A 56 -5.63 -5.31 0.20
N SER A 57 -5.84 -5.59 -1.09
CA SER A 57 -4.94 -5.19 -2.16
C SER A 57 -4.90 -3.67 -2.35
N VAL A 58 -6.04 -2.99 -2.31
CA VAL A 58 -6.11 -1.52 -2.47
C VAL A 58 -5.25 -0.77 -1.45
N PRO A 59 -5.43 -0.94 -0.12
CA PRO A 59 -4.63 -0.24 0.87
C PRO A 59 -3.14 -0.61 0.82
N TYR A 60 -2.80 -1.85 0.43
CA TYR A 60 -1.41 -2.26 0.21
C TYR A 60 -0.77 -1.49 -0.95
N ILE A 61 -1.43 -1.45 -2.10
CA ILE A 61 -0.94 -0.76 -3.31
C ILE A 61 -0.77 0.73 -3.04
N VAL A 62 -1.81 1.39 -2.47
CA VAL A 62 -1.77 2.82 -2.17
C VAL A 62 -0.65 3.17 -1.19
N SER A 63 -0.48 2.37 -0.13
CA SER A 63 0.61 2.59 0.84
C SER A 63 1.99 2.41 0.20
N THR A 64 2.14 1.46 -0.71
CA THR A 64 3.43 1.19 -1.38
C THR A 64 3.78 2.33 -2.34
N LEU A 65 2.85 2.73 -3.22
CA LEU A 65 3.05 3.81 -4.19
C LEU A 65 3.37 5.15 -3.50
N SER A 66 2.62 5.49 -2.44
CA SER A 66 2.85 6.70 -1.65
C SER A 66 4.22 6.69 -0.98
N SER A 67 4.64 5.56 -0.41
CA SER A 67 5.94 5.45 0.26
C SER A 67 7.10 5.56 -0.74
N VAL A 68 7.02 4.91 -1.90
CA VAL A 68 8.06 5.00 -2.93
C VAL A 68 8.19 6.42 -3.46
N GLN A 69 7.07 7.09 -3.72
CA GLN A 69 7.07 8.49 -4.17
C GLN A 69 7.67 9.43 -3.12
N ALA A 70 7.33 9.24 -1.84
CA ALA A 70 7.90 10.03 -0.75
C ALA A 70 9.42 9.83 -0.60
N THR A 71 9.91 8.60 -0.74
CA THR A 71 11.36 8.32 -0.70
C THR A 71 12.09 8.98 -1.87
N ILE A 72 11.56 8.86 -3.10
CA ILE A 72 12.15 9.49 -4.29
C ILE A 72 12.23 11.03 -4.14
N PHE A 73 11.16 11.65 -3.61
CA PHE A 73 11.12 13.09 -3.39
C PHE A 73 12.08 13.56 -2.28
N SER A 74 12.30 12.73 -1.25
CA SER A 74 13.24 13.03 -0.17
C SER A 74 14.70 12.94 -0.67
N ASP A 75 14.99 11.97 -1.54
CA ASP A 75 16.30 11.84 -2.19
C ASP A 75 16.61 13.02 -3.12
N SER A 76 15.62 13.55 -3.87
CA SER A 76 15.86 14.70 -4.76
C SER A 76 16.15 15.99 -4.00
N LYS A 77 15.45 16.22 -2.87
CA LYS A 77 15.71 17.39 -2.00
C LYS A 77 17.09 17.35 -1.35
N THR A 78 17.54 16.16 -0.94
CA THR A 78 18.86 15.99 -0.32
C THR A 78 19.99 16.30 -1.30
N GLY A 79 19.75 16.14 -2.62
CA GLY A 79 20.68 16.46 -3.71
C GLY A 79 20.71 17.93 -4.16
N GLU A 80 19.67 18.72 -3.88
CA GLU A 80 19.66 20.17 -4.12
C GLU A 80 20.32 20.95 -2.98
N ASP A 81 20.12 20.51 -1.73
CA ASP A 81 20.61 21.20 -0.53
C ASP A 81 22.14 21.17 -0.42
N ASN A 82 22.76 20.04 -0.76
CA ASN A 82 24.21 19.85 -0.79
C ASN A 82 24.92 20.49 -2.01
N THR A 83 24.20 20.84 -3.08
CA THR A 83 24.76 21.62 -4.21
C THR A 83 24.67 23.13 -3.97
N SER A 84 23.80 23.58 -3.07
CA SER A 84 23.60 25.00 -2.75
C SER A 84 24.60 25.54 -1.70
N ILE A 85 25.41 24.66 -1.10
CA ILE A 85 26.38 24.96 -0.05
C ILE A 85 27.84 24.96 -0.58
N GLU A 86 28.10 24.38 -1.76
CA GLU A 86 29.36 24.52 -2.51
C GLU A 86 29.37 25.78 -3.39
#